data_AF-A0A379AAP8-F1
#
_entry.id   AF-A0A379AAP8-F1
#
_cell.length_a   1.000
_cell.length_b   1.000
_cell.length_c   1.000
_cell.angle_alpha   90.00
_cell.angle_beta   90.00
_cell.angle_gamma   90.00
#
_symmetry.space_group_name_H-M   'P 1'
#
loop_
_entity.id
_entity.type
_entity.pdbx_description
1 polymer ?
#
loop_
_entity_poly.entity_id
_entity_poly.type
_entity_poly.pdbx_seq_one_letter_code
_entity_poly.pdbx_strand_id
1 'polypeptide(L)'
;MNYMMYWVLTNSATRLTDSINKFFDDFNNQNELGHYYRNLYLIFKHIDESYILSKAEKSKYAKIVRAQMSSAETNFLFFNCMSTRGASFKKFIEEYSLLQGLNSELLGSLGVNSTMLSAAFNEKAYKDN
;
A
#
# COMPACT_ATOMS: atom_id res chain seq x y z
N MET A 1 -11.21 27.24 6.27
CA MET A 1 -11.61 26.37 5.14
C MET A 1 -13.08 26.64 4.86
N ASN A 2 -13.51 27.03 3.64
CA ASN A 2 -14.94 27.26 3.33
C ASN A 2 -15.63 25.93 2.98
N TYR A 3 -16.93 25.79 3.28
CA TYR A 3 -17.76 24.59 3.04
C TYR A 3 -17.66 24.07 1.61
N MET A 4 -17.61 24.95 0.61
CA MET A 4 -17.45 24.57 -0.80
C MET A 4 -16.13 23.84 -1.07
N MET A 5 -15.04 24.30 -0.45
CA MET A 5 -13.71 23.68 -0.61
C MET A 5 -13.63 22.34 0.15
N TYR A 6 -14.28 22.23 1.31
CA TYR A 6 -14.42 20.97 2.03
C TYR A 6 -15.17 19.93 1.19
N TRP A 7 -16.32 20.28 0.62
CA TRP A 7 -17.13 19.40 -0.24
C TRP A 7 -16.41 18.92 -1.50
N VAL A 8 -15.65 19.80 -2.17
CA VAL A 8 -14.87 19.43 -3.35
C VAL A 8 -13.78 18.41 -2.99
N LEU A 9 -13.07 18.64 -1.87
CA LEU A 9 -12.02 17.74 -1.38
C LEU A 9 -12.58 16.40 -0.93
N THR A 10 -13.69 16.37 -0.18
CA THR A 10 -14.34 15.13 0.24
C THR A 10 -14.87 14.35 -0.95
N ASN A 11 -15.57 14.99 -1.89
CA ASN A 11 -16.06 14.29 -3.08
C ASN A 11 -14.91 13.78 -3.96
N SER A 12 -13.78 14.49 -4.05
CA SER A 12 -12.62 13.97 -4.78
C SER A 12 -11.98 12.76 -4.11
N ALA A 13 -11.88 12.76 -2.78
CA ALA A 13 -11.34 11.65 -2.02
C ALA A 13 -12.24 10.41 -2.14
N THR A 14 -13.56 10.59 -2.01
CA THR A 14 -14.54 9.51 -2.19
C THR A 14 -14.46 8.93 -3.60
N ARG A 15 -14.39 9.76 -4.65
CA ARG A 15 -14.24 9.29 -6.04
C ARG A 15 -12.97 8.47 -6.26
N LEU A 16 -11.85 8.86 -5.64
CA LEU A 16 -10.61 8.10 -5.73
C LEU A 16 -10.77 6.73 -5.04
N THR A 17 -11.30 6.71 -3.83
CA THR A 17 -11.56 5.47 -3.09
C THR A 17 -12.51 4.55 -3.86
N ASP A 18 -13.59 5.08 -4.44
CA ASP A 18 -14.53 4.31 -5.26
C ASP A 18 -13.87 3.75 -6.51
N SER A 19 -13.00 4.54 -7.16
CA SER A 19 -12.26 4.11 -8.35
C SER A 19 -11.26 3.01 -8.03
N ILE A 20 -10.54 3.12 -6.90
CA ILE A 20 -9.61 2.11 -6.40
C ILE A 20 -10.38 0.83 -6.07
N ASN A 21 -11.47 0.91 -5.31
CA ASN A 21 -12.31 -0.24 -4.98
C ASN A 21 -12.83 -0.90 -6.26
N LYS A 22 -13.38 -0.13 -7.20
CA LYS A 22 -13.85 -0.66 -8.48
C LYS A 22 -12.74 -1.36 -9.27
N PHE A 23 -11.54 -0.79 -9.33
CA PHE A 23 -10.40 -1.41 -9.99
C PHE A 23 -10.04 -2.75 -9.35
N PHE A 24 -9.95 -2.80 -8.02
CA PHE A 24 -9.60 -4.04 -7.32
C PHE A 24 -10.79 -5.00 -7.20
N ASP A 25 -12.04 -4.60 -7.33
CA ASP A 25 -13.19 -5.50 -7.33
C ASP A 25 -13.48 -6.08 -8.73
N ASP A 26 -12.93 -5.49 -9.78
CA ASP A 26 -13.02 -6.01 -11.14
C ASP A 26 -12.46 -7.44 -11.24
N PHE A 27 -13.21 -8.31 -11.93
CA PHE A 27 -12.90 -9.73 -12.01
C PHE A 27 -11.56 -10.01 -12.70
N ASN A 28 -11.23 -9.30 -13.77
CA ASN A 28 -9.98 -9.52 -14.50
C ASN A 28 -8.79 -9.06 -13.66
N ASN A 29 -8.91 -7.89 -13.04
CA ASN A 29 -7.88 -7.37 -12.15
C ASN A 29 -7.69 -8.26 -10.91
N GLN A 30 -8.76 -8.87 -10.38
CA GLN A 30 -8.65 -9.86 -9.31
C GLN A 30 -7.87 -11.11 -9.76
N ASN A 31 -8.13 -11.59 -10.97
CA ASN A 31 -7.42 -12.75 -11.52
C ASN A 31 -5.95 -12.44 -11.79
N GLU A 32 -5.61 -11.23 -12.25
CA GLU A 32 -4.24 -10.85 -12.59
C GLU A 32 -3.42 -10.36 -11.38
N LEU A 33 -4.01 -9.52 -10.51
CA LEU A 33 -3.30 -8.85 -9.41
C LEU A 33 -3.75 -9.32 -8.02
N GLY A 34 -5.01 -9.74 -7.89
CA GLY A 34 -5.59 -10.12 -6.59
C GLY A 34 -4.87 -11.31 -5.94
N HIS A 35 -4.46 -12.30 -6.74
CA HIS A 35 -3.69 -13.45 -6.23
C HIS A 35 -2.28 -13.04 -5.78
N TYR A 36 -1.62 -12.16 -6.54
CA TYR A 36 -0.29 -11.65 -6.22
C TYR A 36 -0.27 -10.95 -4.85
N TYR A 37 -1.15 -9.97 -4.64
CA TYR A 37 -1.17 -9.22 -3.37
C TYR A 37 -1.65 -10.06 -2.19
N ARG A 38 -2.53 -11.05 -2.43
CA ARG A 38 -2.91 -12.03 -1.38
C ARG A 38 -1.72 -12.90 -0.97
N ASN A 39 -0.94 -13.38 -1.92
CA ASN A 39 0.27 -14.15 -1.62
C ASN A 39 1.30 -13.30 -0.88
N LEU A 40 1.51 -12.05 -1.33
CA LEU A 40 2.39 -11.10 -0.67
C LEU A 40 1.95 -10.87 0.79
N TYR A 41 0.66 -10.64 1.02
CA TYR A 41 0.08 -10.51 2.35
C TYR A 41 0.36 -11.74 3.23
N LEU A 42 0.16 -12.95 2.69
CA LEU A 42 0.39 -14.19 3.42
C LEU A 42 1.87 -14.38 3.79
N ILE A 43 2.80 -14.01 2.91
CA ILE A 43 4.24 -14.06 3.18
C ILE A 43 4.59 -13.13 4.33
N PHE A 44 4.17 -11.86 4.27
CA PHE A 44 4.46 -10.91 5.36
C PHE A 44 3.76 -11.29 6.66
N LYS A 45 2.54 -11.82 6.60
CA LYS A 45 1.84 -12.37 7.76
C LYS A 45 2.61 -13.52 8.39
N HIS A 46 3.12 -14.44 7.58
CA HIS A 46 3.92 -15.56 8.08
C HIS A 46 5.22 -15.10 8.76
N ILE A 47 5.92 -14.14 8.16
CA ILE A 47 7.11 -13.53 8.76
C ILE A 47 6.76 -12.87 10.11
N ASP A 48 5.70 -12.06 10.12
CA ASP A 48 5.27 -11.29 11.29
C ASP A 48 4.81 -12.16 12.47
N GLU A 49 4.06 -13.22 12.19
CA GLU A 49 3.48 -14.13 13.19
C GLU A 49 4.46 -15.24 13.63
N SER A 50 5.62 -15.35 12.99
CA SER A 50 6.62 -16.36 13.36
C SER A 50 7.15 -16.14 14.78
N TYR A 51 7.04 -17.16 15.63
CA TYR A 51 7.51 -17.15 17.02
C TYR A 51 8.99 -17.52 17.15
N ILE A 52 9.58 -18.13 16.12
CA ILE A 52 10.98 -18.56 16.11
C ILE A 52 11.93 -17.48 15.62
N LEU A 53 11.42 -16.48 14.89
CA LEU A 53 12.23 -15.40 14.33
C LEU A 53 12.38 -14.25 15.32
N SER A 54 13.61 -13.80 15.51
CA SER A 54 13.89 -12.52 16.16
C SER A 54 13.34 -11.36 15.32
N LYS A 55 13.15 -10.19 15.95
CA LYS A 55 12.72 -8.97 15.23
C LYS A 55 13.68 -8.60 14.09
N ALA A 56 14.97 -8.79 14.29
CA ALA A 56 15.99 -8.52 13.27
C ALA A 56 15.85 -9.47 12.06
N GLU A 57 15.59 -10.75 12.29
CA GLU A 57 15.36 -11.73 11.22
C GLU A 57 14.04 -11.46 10.48
N LYS A 58 12.97 -11.09 11.18
CA LYS A 58 11.71 -10.69 10.54
C LYS A 58 11.93 -9.53 9.58
N SER A 59 12.61 -8.47 10.05
CA SER A 59 12.96 -7.33 9.21
C SER A 59 13.84 -7.76 8.03
N LYS A 60 14.85 -8.61 8.25
CA LYS A 60 15.72 -9.13 7.19
C LYS A 60 14.93 -9.87 6.10
N TYR A 61 14.05 -10.81 6.46
CA TYR A 61 13.26 -11.56 5.48
C TYR A 61 12.23 -10.68 4.78
N ALA A 62 11.59 -9.77 5.51
CA ALA A 62 10.69 -8.80 4.92
C ALA A 62 11.39 -7.91 3.89
N LYS A 63 12.63 -7.47 4.17
CA LYS A 63 13.46 -6.73 3.21
C LYS A 63 13.82 -7.55 1.97
N ILE A 64 14.09 -8.85 2.12
CA ILE A 64 14.34 -9.74 0.97
C ILE A 64 13.11 -9.80 0.06
N VAL A 65 11.91 -9.97 0.63
CA VAL A 65 10.66 -9.96 -0.14
C VAL A 65 10.44 -8.60 -0.81
N ARG A 66 10.60 -7.50 -0.06
CA ARG A 66 10.51 -6.13 -0.57
C ARG A 66 11.46 -5.88 -1.75
N ALA A 67 12.69 -6.40 -1.68
CA ALA A 67 13.70 -6.21 -2.74
C ALA A 67 13.36 -6.92 -4.06
N GLN A 68 12.41 -7.87 -4.07
CA GLN A 68 11.90 -8.47 -5.30
C GLN A 68 10.88 -7.59 -6.02
N MET A 69 10.29 -6.61 -5.32
CA MET A 69 9.23 -5.77 -5.87
C MET A 69 9.82 -4.63 -6.69
N SER A 70 9.29 -4.47 -7.90
CA SER A 70 9.52 -3.29 -8.73
C SER A 70 8.84 -2.04 -8.14
N SER A 71 9.25 -0.86 -8.58
CA SER A 71 8.56 0.39 -8.23
C SER A 71 7.10 0.40 -8.69
N ALA A 72 6.78 -0.26 -9.81
CA ALA A 72 5.41 -0.40 -10.28
C ALA A 72 4.56 -1.25 -9.32
N GLU A 73 5.05 -2.42 -8.91
CA GLU A 73 4.38 -3.27 -7.90
C GLU A 73 4.28 -2.56 -6.55
N THR A 74 5.28 -1.77 -6.17
CA THR A 74 5.22 -0.95 -4.95
C THR A 74 4.10 0.10 -5.03
N ASN A 75 3.95 0.78 -6.17
CA ASN A 75 2.86 1.73 -6.39
C ASN A 75 1.49 1.04 -6.41
N PHE A 76 1.37 -0.15 -7.01
CA PHE A 76 0.13 -0.93 -6.96
C PHE A 76 -0.17 -1.49 -5.57
N LEU A 77 0.84 -1.83 -4.76
CA LEU A 77 0.66 -2.21 -3.34
C LEU A 77 0.06 -1.05 -2.55
N PHE A 78 0.51 0.19 -2.79
CA PHE A 78 -0.09 1.39 -2.21
C PHE A 78 -1.58 1.47 -2.54
N PHE A 79 -1.98 1.35 -3.81
CA PHE A 79 -3.39 1.39 -4.19
C PHE A 79 -4.19 0.19 -3.67
N ASN A 80 -3.61 -1.01 -3.68
CA ASN A 80 -4.25 -2.21 -3.16
C ASN A 80 -4.61 -2.03 -1.69
N CYS A 81 -3.69 -1.51 -0.89
CA CYS A 81 -3.92 -1.25 0.52
C CYS A 81 -4.97 -0.15 0.78
N MET A 82 -5.15 0.79 -0.17
CA MET A 82 -6.21 1.79 -0.10
C MET A 82 -7.59 1.25 -0.48
N SER A 83 -7.66 0.04 -1.07
CA SER A 83 -8.91 -0.65 -1.32
C SER A 83 -9.42 -1.36 -0.06
N THR A 84 -10.73 -1.58 -0.01
CA THR A 84 -11.38 -2.34 1.07
C THR A 84 -10.79 -3.74 1.23
N ARG A 85 -10.41 -4.38 0.11
CA ARG A 85 -9.84 -5.74 0.09
C ARG A 85 -8.42 -5.81 0.65
N GLY A 86 -7.60 -4.78 0.39
CA GLY A 86 -6.20 -4.75 0.79
C GLY A 86 -5.93 -3.98 2.10
N ALA A 87 -6.95 -3.37 2.71
CA ALA A 87 -6.80 -2.53 3.90
C ALA A 87 -6.05 -3.20 5.07
N SER A 88 -6.19 -4.52 5.23
CA SER A 88 -5.50 -5.29 6.28
C SER A 88 -3.98 -5.34 6.09
N PHE A 89 -3.46 -5.04 4.90
CA PHE A 89 -2.04 -5.05 4.58
C PHE A 89 -1.30 -3.84 5.15
N LYS A 90 -2.03 -2.78 5.55
CA LYS A 90 -1.43 -1.54 6.08
C LYS A 90 -0.41 -1.81 7.19
N LYS A 91 -0.72 -2.71 8.13
CA LYS A 91 0.17 -3.02 9.25
C LYS A 91 1.56 -3.51 8.80
N PHE A 92 1.62 -4.35 7.77
CA PHE A 92 2.87 -4.89 7.27
C PHE A 92 3.63 -3.88 6.41
N ILE A 93 2.89 -3.06 5.64
CA ILE A 93 3.47 -1.96 4.88
C ILE A 93 4.26 -1.02 5.80
N GLU A 94 3.66 -0.65 6.92
CA GLU A 94 4.28 0.25 7.90
C GLU A 94 5.38 -0.43 8.71
N GLU A 95 5.19 -1.67 9.18
CA GLU A 95 6.20 -2.37 10.00
C GLU A 95 7.48 -2.70 9.22
N TYR A 96 7.34 -3.00 7.91
CA TYR A 96 8.44 -3.48 7.08
C TYR A 96 8.88 -2.50 5.97
N SER A 97 8.44 -1.24 6.05
CA SER A 97 8.85 -0.17 5.13
C SER A 97 8.67 -0.51 3.66
N LEU A 98 7.52 -1.11 3.31
CA LEU A 98 7.30 -1.71 1.99
C LEU A 98 7.17 -0.68 0.86
N LEU A 99 6.99 0.60 1.16
CA LEU A 99 6.87 1.68 0.18
C LEU A 99 8.19 2.42 -0.06
N GLN A 100 9.33 1.87 0.35
CA GLN A 100 10.64 2.48 0.10
C GLN A 100 10.95 2.62 -1.41
N GLY A 101 10.46 1.69 -2.24
CA GLY A 101 10.67 1.69 -3.70
C GLY A 101 9.64 2.50 -4.50
N LEU A 102 8.78 3.27 -3.81
CA LEU A 102 7.65 3.98 -4.39
C LEU A 102 8.12 5.06 -5.38
N ASN A 103 7.55 5.07 -6.58
CA ASN A 103 7.81 6.10 -7.58
C ASN A 103 6.82 7.25 -7.39
N SER A 104 7.28 8.32 -6.74
CA SER A 104 6.48 9.50 -6.42
C SER A 104 6.09 10.32 -7.65
N GLU A 105 6.86 10.27 -8.73
CA GLU A 105 6.54 10.97 -9.98
C GLU A 105 5.31 10.34 -10.66
N LEU A 106 5.28 9.01 -10.75
CA LEU A 106 4.12 8.27 -11.27
C LEU A 106 2.89 8.47 -10.39
N LEU A 107 3.04 8.48 -9.07
CA LEU A 107 1.91 8.77 -8.18
C LEU A 107 1.43 10.22 -8.32
N GLY A 108 2.36 11.17 -8.48
CA GLY A 108 2.05 12.58 -8.74
C GLY A 108 1.26 12.78 -10.03
N SER A 109 1.60 12.05 -11.10
CA SER A 109 0.85 12.12 -12.38
C SER A 109 -0.57 11.55 -12.27
N LEU A 110 -0.81 10.67 -11.30
CA LEU A 110 -2.13 10.15 -10.93
C LEU A 110 -2.87 11.04 -9.91
N GLY A 111 -2.31 12.20 -9.56
CA GLY A 111 -2.91 13.15 -8.62
C GLY A 111 -2.70 12.83 -7.14
N VAL A 112 -1.85 11.84 -6.81
CA VAL A 112 -1.49 11.51 -5.43
C VAL A 112 -0.34 12.42 -5.00
N ASN A 113 -0.59 13.27 -4.02
CA ASN A 113 0.40 14.18 -3.46
C ASN A 113 0.96 13.69 -2.11
N SER A 114 1.99 14.35 -1.60
CA SER A 114 2.66 14.01 -0.34
C SER A 114 1.73 14.00 0.88
N THR A 115 0.73 14.88 0.91
CA THR A 115 -0.29 14.92 1.98
C THR A 115 -1.16 13.67 1.96
N MET A 116 -1.49 13.13 0.78
CA MET A 116 -2.24 11.88 0.67
C MET A 116 -1.40 10.68 1.11
N LEU A 117 -0.11 10.67 0.77
CA LEU A 117 0.82 9.64 1.22
C LEU A 117 0.92 9.61 2.76
N SER A 118 1.17 10.76 3.38
CA SER A 118 1.30 10.86 4.84
C SER A 118 -0.03 10.65 5.60
N ALA A 119 -1.17 10.93 4.96
CA ALA A 119 -2.48 10.57 5.52
C ALA A 119 -2.75 9.06 5.44
N ALA A 120 -2.27 8.39 4.39
CA ALA A 120 -2.49 6.97 4.15
C ALA A 120 -1.58 6.09 5.00
N PHE A 121 -0.30 6.45 5.15
CA PHE A 121 0.70 5.66 5.88
C PHE A 121 1.60 6.53 6.75
N ASN A 122 2.03 5.98 7.89
CA ASN A 122 3.05 6.61 8.70
C ASN A 122 4.45 6.55 8.04
N GLU A 123 5.41 7.33 8.57
CA GLU A 123 6.75 7.45 8.00
C GLU A 123 7.51 6.13 7.84
N LYS A 124 7.24 5.13 8.70
CA LYS A 124 7.93 3.85 8.63
C LYS A 124 7.65 3.11 7.34
N ALA A 125 6.51 3.36 6.67
CA ALA A 125 6.21 2.76 5.38
C ALA A 125 7.24 3.10 4.30
N TYR A 126 7.92 4.24 4.41
CA TYR A 126 8.75 4.81 3.34
C TYR A 126 10.26 4.67 3.56
N LYS A 127 10.70 4.37 4.78
CA LYS A 127 12.11 4.28 5.13
C LYS A 127 12.32 3.25 6.24
N ASP A 128 13.42 2.49 6.12
CA ASP A 128 13.90 1.68 7.24
C ASP A 128 14.28 2.61 8.41
N ASN A 129 14.08 2.13 9.65
CA ASN A 129 14.62 2.80 10.84
C ASN A 129 16.14 2.66 10.92
#